data_AF-A0A178KIC1-F1
#
_entry.id   AF-A0A178KIC1-F1
#
_cell.length_a   1.000
_cell.length_b   1.000
_cell.length_c   1.000
_cell.angle_alpha   90.00
_cell.angle_beta   90.00
_cell.angle_gamma   90.00
#
_symmetry.space_group_name_H-M   'P 1'
#
loop_
_entity.id
_entity.type
_entity.pdbx_description
1 polymer ?
#
loop_
_entity_poly.entity_id
_entity_poly.type
_entity_poly.pdbx_seq_one_letter_code
_entity_poly.pdbx_strand_id
1 'polypeptide(L)'
;MGHDHNIHHTQGRNKTACQTLPSFDELKTLAEQDPAALDALRIEMSQTIIDNASPEMQPRLQAQQSHINQVIASGKNPNHVNVLLRAELHKQIVRFSQALNAPQTLHQHQAEIKPFRRPAPTSPPSGENG
;
A
#
# COMPACT_ATOMS: atom_id res chain seq x y z
N MET A 1 -3.18 49.99 -19.48
CA MET A 1 -3.38 48.63 -20.01
C MET A 1 -2.79 47.64 -19.02
N GLY A 2 -3.65 46.87 -18.36
CA GLY A 2 -3.29 45.98 -17.25
C GLY A 2 -2.61 44.71 -17.72
N HIS A 3 -1.57 44.31 -17.00
CA HIS A 3 -0.91 43.02 -17.17
C HIS A 3 -1.69 41.94 -16.41
N ASP A 4 -2.00 40.87 -17.13
CA ASP A 4 -2.69 39.67 -16.65
C ASP A 4 -2.02 39.08 -15.40
N HIS A 5 -2.75 39.13 -14.28
CA HIS A 5 -2.52 38.28 -13.12
C HIS A 5 -3.59 37.18 -13.15
N ASN A 6 -3.26 36.03 -13.74
CA ASN A 6 -4.02 34.81 -13.51
C ASN A 6 -3.12 33.81 -12.79
N ILE A 7 -3.08 33.97 -11.47
CA ILE A 7 -2.43 33.06 -10.54
C ILE A 7 -3.20 31.75 -10.57
N HIS A 8 -2.53 30.67 -11.01
CA HIS A 8 -3.04 29.32 -10.84
C HIS A 8 -3.39 29.08 -9.36
N HIS A 9 -4.69 28.92 -9.12
CA HIS A 9 -5.26 28.32 -7.92
C HIS A 9 -4.57 26.98 -7.66
N THR A 10 -3.59 26.96 -6.76
CA THR A 10 -3.12 25.74 -6.12
C THR A 10 -3.92 25.60 -4.83
N GLN A 11 -5.09 25.00 -5.00
CA GLN A 11 -6.01 24.63 -3.92
C GLN A 11 -5.26 23.81 -2.85
N GLY A 12 -5.32 24.31 -1.62
CA GLY A 12 -5.31 23.55 -0.37
C GLY A 12 -4.24 22.46 -0.22
N ARG A 13 -3.11 22.81 0.40
CA ARG A 13 -2.43 21.83 1.29
C ARG A 13 -3.43 21.42 2.35
N ASN A 14 -4.03 20.23 2.20
CA ASN A 14 -4.97 19.70 3.17
C ASN A 14 -4.19 19.46 4.47
N LYS A 15 -4.54 20.24 5.49
CA LYS A 15 -3.92 20.26 6.81
C LYS A 15 -4.16 18.90 7.44
N THR A 16 -3.10 18.13 7.61
CA THR A 16 -3.06 16.78 8.16
C THR A 16 -3.99 16.67 9.37
N ALA A 17 -5.16 16.05 9.21
CA ALA A 17 -5.98 15.63 10.33
C ALA A 17 -5.25 14.47 11.00
N CYS A 18 -4.38 14.79 11.95
CA CYS A 18 -3.92 13.82 12.92
C CYS A 18 -5.16 13.40 13.71
N GLN A 19 -5.82 12.33 13.27
CA GLN A 19 -6.92 11.71 14.01
C GLN A 19 -6.39 11.34 15.39
N THR A 20 -6.96 11.94 16.43
CA THR A 20 -6.60 11.60 17.81
C THR A 20 -7.06 10.19 18.07
N LEU A 21 -6.11 9.29 18.36
CA LEU A 21 -6.41 7.93 18.74
C LEU A 21 -7.30 7.93 19.99
N PRO A 22 -8.36 7.10 20.07
CA PRO A 22 -9.10 6.91 21.31
C PRO A 22 -8.18 6.46 22.45
N SER A 23 -8.63 6.69 23.68
CA SER A 23 -7.88 6.24 24.85
C SER A 23 -7.73 4.72 24.87
N PHE A 24 -6.72 4.24 25.59
CA PHE A 24 -6.51 2.79 25.74
C PHE A 24 -7.73 2.09 26.35
N ASP A 25 -8.40 2.71 27.32
CA ASP A 25 -9.58 2.15 27.98
C ASP A 25 -10.76 2.01 27.02
N GLU A 26 -10.96 2.98 26.12
CA GLU A 26 -11.97 2.90 25.06
C GLU A 26 -11.64 1.79 24.07
N LEU A 27 -10.39 1.69 23.61
CA LEU A 27 -9.95 0.63 22.70
C LEU A 27 -10.08 -0.76 23.34
N LYS A 28 -9.75 -0.88 24.63
CA LYS A 28 -9.91 -2.11 25.40
C LYS A 28 -11.39 -2.50 25.52
N THR A 29 -12.25 -1.52 25.80
CA THR A 29 -13.70 -1.73 25.89
C THR A 29 -14.24 -2.26 24.57
N LEU A 30 -13.85 -1.66 23.43
CA LEU A 30 -14.21 -2.17 22.10
C LEU A 30 -13.66 -3.60 21.88
N ALA A 31 -12.40 -3.86 22.21
CA ALA A 31 -11.81 -5.19 22.05
C ALA A 31 -12.55 -6.29 22.84
N GLU A 32 -13.08 -5.97 24.01
CA GLU A 32 -13.77 -6.91 24.90
C GLU A 32 -15.26 -7.06 24.58
N GLN A 33 -15.92 -5.97 24.20
CA GLN A 33 -17.39 -5.91 24.06
C GLN A 33 -17.86 -5.96 22.60
N ASP A 34 -17.11 -5.36 21.68
CA ASP A 34 -17.43 -5.30 20.25
C ASP A 34 -16.17 -5.29 19.37
N PRO A 35 -15.54 -6.46 19.15
CA PRO A 35 -14.35 -6.58 18.31
C PRO A 35 -14.57 -6.11 16.86
N ALA A 36 -15.81 -6.15 16.36
CA ALA A 36 -16.13 -5.71 15.01
C ALA A 36 -16.10 -4.18 14.93
N ALA A 37 -16.59 -3.47 15.95
CA ALA A 37 -16.45 -2.02 16.04
C ALA A 37 -14.99 -1.56 16.14
N LEU A 38 -14.14 -2.32 16.85
CA LEU A 38 -12.70 -2.04 16.87
C LEU A 38 -12.05 -2.17 15.48
N ASP A 39 -12.43 -3.20 14.70
CA ASP A 39 -11.91 -3.36 13.34
C ASP A 39 -12.44 -2.29 12.39
N ALA A 40 -13.71 -1.89 12.53
CA ALA A 40 -14.29 -0.78 11.77
C ALA A 40 -13.55 0.53 12.04
N LEU A 41 -13.29 0.86 13.32
CA LEU A 41 -12.51 2.03 13.72
C LEU A 41 -11.12 2.02 13.09
N ARG A 42 -10.43 0.86 13.10
CA ARG A 42 -9.11 0.71 12.47
C ARG A 42 -9.17 1.01 10.97
N ILE A 43 -10.18 0.49 10.27
CA ILE A 43 -10.36 0.72 8.83
C ILE A 43 -10.64 2.20 8.55
N GLU A 44 -11.53 2.83 9.31
CA GLU A 44 -11.88 4.24 9.16
C GLU A 44 -10.67 5.16 9.34
N MET A 45 -9.91 4.96 10.42
CA MET A 45 -8.72 5.75 10.70
C MET A 45 -7.66 5.58 9.60
N SER A 46 -7.50 4.36 9.08
CA SER A 46 -6.56 4.09 8.00
C SER A 46 -7.00 4.68 6.67
N GLN A 47 -8.30 4.62 6.35
CA GLN A 47 -8.86 5.23 5.15
C GLN A 47 -8.67 6.74 5.18
N THR A 48 -8.86 7.38 6.34
CA THR A 48 -8.59 8.81 6.52
C THR A 48 -7.13 9.16 6.18
N ILE A 49 -6.16 8.33 6.57
CA ILE A 49 -4.74 8.53 6.20
C ILE A 49 -4.53 8.41 4.69
N ILE A 50 -5.17 7.42 4.06
CA ILE A 50 -5.11 7.21 2.61
C ILE A 50 -5.68 8.42 1.87
N ASP A 51 -6.89 8.87 2.24
CA ASP A 51 -7.59 9.96 1.56
C ASP A 51 -6.83 11.28 1.64
N ASN A 52 -6.06 11.49 2.72
CA ASN A 52 -5.23 12.68 2.90
C ASN A 52 -3.82 12.56 2.30
N ALA A 53 -3.44 11.40 1.76
CA ALA A 53 -2.16 11.22 1.08
C ALA A 53 -2.19 11.83 -0.33
N SER A 54 -1.00 12.09 -0.88
CA SER A 54 -0.87 12.53 -2.28
C SER A 54 -1.49 11.50 -3.25
N PRO A 55 -2.15 11.92 -4.34
CA PRO A 55 -2.81 11.00 -5.28
C PRO A 55 -1.91 9.87 -5.79
N GLU A 56 -0.63 10.15 -6.02
CA GLU A 56 0.37 9.15 -6.46
C GLU A 56 0.62 8.04 -5.44
N MET A 57 0.43 8.33 -4.15
CA MET A 57 0.70 7.41 -3.04
C MET A 57 -0.53 6.60 -2.64
N GLN A 58 -1.73 7.10 -2.93
CA GLN A 58 -2.99 6.45 -2.54
C GLN A 58 -3.12 4.99 -3.01
N PRO A 59 -2.81 4.63 -4.28
CA PRO A 59 -2.92 3.24 -4.74
C PRO A 59 -2.02 2.30 -3.94
N ARG A 60 -0.80 2.76 -3.61
CA ARG A 60 0.15 1.99 -2.80
C ARG A 60 -0.36 1.80 -1.38
N LEU A 61 -0.89 2.85 -0.75
CA LEU A 61 -1.42 2.76 0.62
C LEU A 61 -2.69 1.89 0.70
N GLN A 62 -3.57 1.94 -0.31
CA GLN A 62 -4.71 1.03 -0.43
C GLN A 62 -4.26 -0.43 -0.51
N ALA A 63 -3.25 -0.73 -1.33
CA ALA A 63 -2.67 -2.06 -1.40
C ALA A 63 -2.05 -2.51 -0.06
N GLN A 64 -1.39 -1.60 0.68
CA GLN A 64 -0.91 -1.89 2.04
C GLN A 64 -2.06 -2.17 3.01
N GLN A 65 -3.17 -1.42 2.93
CA GLN A 65 -4.35 -1.67 3.76
C GLN A 65 -4.96 -3.05 3.49
N SER A 66 -5.09 -3.45 2.22
CA SER A 66 -5.55 -4.78 1.85
C SER A 66 -4.62 -5.87 2.38
N HIS A 67 -3.30 -5.67 2.29
CA HIS A 67 -2.31 -6.59 2.85
C HIS A 67 -2.43 -6.73 4.38
N ILE A 68 -2.58 -5.62 5.10
CA ILE A 68 -2.80 -5.62 6.56
C ILE A 68 -4.07 -6.40 6.91
N ASN A 69 -5.16 -6.20 6.17
CA ASN A 69 -6.41 -6.93 6.39
C ASN A 69 -6.21 -8.45 6.20
N GLN A 70 -5.47 -8.85 5.18
CA GLN A 70 -5.15 -10.26 4.93
C GLN A 70 -4.27 -10.86 6.04
N VAL A 71 -3.30 -10.08 6.54
CA VAL A 71 -2.46 -10.49 7.68
C VAL A 71 -3.29 -10.73 8.92
N ILE A 72 -4.23 -9.84 9.24
CA ILE A 72 -5.15 -9.99 10.37
C ILE A 72 -6.00 -11.25 10.20
N ALA A 73 -6.60 -11.45 9.02
CA ALA A 73 -7.43 -12.61 8.72
C ALA A 73 -6.67 -13.95 8.82
N SER A 74 -5.36 -13.96 8.60
CA SER A 74 -4.52 -15.16 8.73
C SER A 74 -4.14 -15.51 10.18
N GLY A 75 -4.38 -14.60 11.12
CA GLY A 75 -4.09 -14.79 12.54
C GLY A 75 -4.97 -15.86 13.17
N LYS A 76 -4.41 -16.59 14.14
CA LYS A 76 -5.11 -17.70 14.84
C LYS A 76 -5.79 -17.24 16.13
N ASN A 77 -5.30 -16.14 16.68
CA ASN A 77 -5.79 -15.47 17.87
C ASN A 77 -5.22 -14.02 17.89
N PRO A 78 -5.71 -13.13 18.76
CA PRO A 78 -5.28 -11.72 18.79
C PRO A 78 -3.78 -11.53 19.01
N ASN A 79 -3.13 -12.37 19.84
CA ASN A 79 -1.69 -12.30 20.06
C ASN A 79 -0.90 -12.66 18.81
N HIS A 80 -1.34 -13.67 18.06
CA HIS A 80 -0.73 -14.03 16.79
C HIS A 80 -0.85 -12.88 15.77
N VAL A 81 -2.02 -12.26 15.67
CA VAL A 81 -2.23 -11.06 14.83
C VAL A 81 -1.24 -9.96 15.20
N ASN A 82 -1.10 -9.64 16.49
CA ASN A 82 -0.18 -8.59 16.96
C ASN A 82 1.29 -8.89 16.59
N VAL A 83 1.72 -10.16 16.67
CA VAL A 83 3.06 -10.57 16.23
C VAL A 83 3.24 -10.37 14.74
N LEU A 84 2.26 -10.76 13.92
CA LEU A 84 2.32 -10.60 12.46
C LEU A 84 2.34 -9.11 12.06
N LEU A 85 1.50 -8.29 12.69
CA LEU A 85 1.47 -6.84 12.46
C LEU A 85 2.79 -6.18 12.84
N ARG A 86 3.38 -6.57 13.99
CA ARG A 86 4.70 -6.07 14.40
C ARG A 86 5.79 -6.45 13.41
N ALA A 87 5.76 -7.67 12.88
CA ALA A 87 6.70 -8.10 11.85
C ALA A 87 6.56 -7.27 10.57
N GLU A 88 5.33 -6.95 10.15
CA GLU A 88 5.09 -6.09 8.98
C GLU A 88 5.59 -4.66 9.21
N LEU A 89 5.28 -4.05 10.36
CA LEU A 89 5.82 -2.75 10.74
C LEU A 89 7.35 -2.73 10.73
N HIS A 90 7.99 -3.76 11.27
CA HIS A 90 9.45 -3.86 11.28
C HIS A 90 10.04 -3.88 9.86
N LYS A 91 9.43 -4.61 8.91
CA LYS A 91 9.86 -4.58 7.50
C LYS A 91 9.80 -3.18 6.91
N GLN A 92 8.75 -2.41 7.20
CA GLN A 92 8.62 -1.05 6.69
C GLN A 92 9.67 -0.11 7.30
N ILE A 93 9.98 -0.25 8.59
CA ILE A 93 11.05 0.51 9.26
C ILE A 93 12.42 0.16 8.66
N VAL A 94 12.70 -1.12 8.41
CA VAL A 94 13.96 -1.55 7.78
C VAL A 94 14.07 -0.97 6.37
N ARG A 95 13.02 -1.07 5.55
CA ARG A 95 12.98 -0.48 4.20
C ARG A 95 13.17 1.04 4.24
N PHE A 96 12.57 1.72 5.21
CA PHE A 96 12.74 3.16 5.39
C PHE A 96 14.18 3.51 5.76
N SER A 97 14.78 2.79 6.72
CA SER A 97 16.18 2.95 7.08
C SER A 97 17.11 2.71 5.88
N GLN A 98 16.85 1.69 5.05
CA GLN A 98 17.58 1.44 3.81
C GLN A 98 17.43 2.59 2.81
N ALA A 99 16.23 3.14 2.64
CA ALA A 99 16.00 4.27 1.76
C ALA A 99 16.82 5.51 2.16
N LEU A 100 17.02 5.72 3.46
CA LEU A 100 17.80 6.85 3.98
C LEU A 100 19.32 6.60 3.91
N ASN A 101 19.77 5.40 4.27
CA ASN A 101 21.19 5.12 4.49
C ASN A 101 21.88 4.43 3.30
N ALA A 102 21.12 3.73 2.46
CA ALA A 102 21.64 2.96 1.33
C ALA A 102 20.59 2.83 0.20
N PRO A 103 20.09 3.93 -0.39
CA PRO A 103 18.98 3.92 -1.35
C PRO A 103 19.22 3.00 -2.57
N GLN A 104 20.48 2.81 -2.98
CA GLN A 104 20.87 1.89 -4.05
C GLN A 104 20.43 0.44 -3.80
N THR A 105 20.27 0.00 -2.54
CA THR A 105 19.86 -1.37 -2.23
C THR A 105 18.38 -1.62 -2.53
N LEU A 106 17.57 -0.57 -2.67
CA LEU A 106 16.14 -0.70 -2.99
C LEU A 106 15.89 -1.24 -4.40
N HIS A 107 16.84 -1.05 -5.31
CA HIS A 107 16.72 -1.42 -6.73
C HIS A 107 17.64 -2.58 -7.15
N GLN A 108 18.33 -3.20 -6.19
CA GLN A 108 19.38 -4.19 -6.46
C GLN A 108 18.86 -5.51 -7.04
N HIS A 109 17.57 -5.82 -6.85
CA HIS A 109 16.94 -7.07 -7.29
C HIS A 109 15.85 -6.81 -8.33
N GLN A 110 16.23 -6.29 -9.50
CA GLN A 110 15.32 -6.20 -10.65
C GLN A 110 15.39 -7.48 -11.48
N ALA A 111 14.23 -8.02 -11.86
CA ALA A 111 14.14 -9.17 -12.74
C ALA A 111 14.42 -8.76 -14.20
N GLU A 112 15.14 -9.61 -14.93
CA GLU A 112 15.31 -9.43 -16.37
C GLU A 112 14.02 -9.82 -17.11
N ILE A 113 13.42 -8.88 -17.82
CA ILE A 113 12.22 -9.15 -18.63
C ILE A 113 12.63 -9.94 -19.87
N LYS A 114 12.35 -11.25 -19.88
CA LYS A 114 12.52 -12.09 -21.07
C LYS A 114 11.30 -11.92 -21.99
N PRO A 115 11.49 -11.61 -23.29
CA PRO A 115 10.37 -11.49 -24.22
C PRO A 115 9.72 -12.84 -24.47
N PHE A 116 8.38 -12.89 -24.46
CA PHE A 116 7.64 -14.05 -24.94
C PHE A 116 7.70 -14.11 -26.47
N ARG A 117 8.40 -15.11 -27.02
CA ARG A 117 8.43 -15.34 -28.47
C ARG A 117 7.42 -16.43 -28.83
N ARG A 118 6.44 -16.11 -29.67
CA ARG A 118 5.55 -17.12 -30.27
C ARG A 118 6.39 -17.96 -31.27
N PRO A 119 6.36 -19.31 -31.20
CA PRO A 119 7.04 -20.13 -32.19
C PRO A 119 6.47 -19.84 -33.59
N ALA A 120 7.35 -19.73 -34.59
CA ALA A 120 6.94 -19.47 -35.96
C ALA A 120 6.07 -20.63 -36.48
N PRO A 121 5.03 -20.36 -37.27
CA PRO A 121 4.25 -21.42 -37.91
C PRO A 121 5.16 -22.20 -38.85
N THR A 122 5.33 -23.50 -38.59
CA THR A 122 6.02 -24.43 -39.48
C THR A 122 5.25 -24.49 -40.79
N SER A 123 5.77 -23.87 -41.84
CA SER A 123 5.26 -24.01 -43.20
C SER A 123 5.30 -25.50 -43.60
N PRO A 124 4.22 -26.07 -44.14
CA PRO A 124 4.25 -27.45 -44.61
C PRO A 124 5.18 -27.58 -45.84
N PRO A 125 5.79 -28.76 -46.05
CA PRO A 125 6.69 -28.99 -47.18
C PRO A 125 5.95 -28.74 -48.50
N SER A 126 6.51 -27.88 -49.34
CA SER A 126 6.06 -27.69 -50.72
C SER A 126 6.14 -29.02 -51.44
N GLY A 127 4.97 -29.58 -51.77
CA GLY A 127 4.89 -30.72 -52.67
C GLY A 127 5.45 -30.33 -54.03
N GLU A 128 6.57 -30.96 -54.39
CA GLU A 128 6.84 -31.35 -55.77
C GLU A 128 5.69 -32.21 -56.32
N ASN A 129 5.59 -32.25 -57.66
CA ASN A 129 4.66 -32.99 -58.54
C ASN A 129 3.57 -32.09 -59.14
N GLY A 130 3.55 -31.80 -60.44
CA GLY A 130 4.41 -32.19 -61.56
C GLY A 130 4.00 -31.47 -62.84
#